data_AF-A0AAU1BPR4-F1
#
_entry.id   AF-A0AAU1BPR4-F1
#
_cell.length_a   1.000
_cell.length_b   1.000
_cell.length_c   1.000
_cell.angle_alpha   90.00
_cell.angle_beta   90.00
_cell.angle_gamma   90.00
#
_symmetry.space_group_name_H-M   'P 1'
#
loop_
_entity.id
_entity.type
_entity.pdbx_description
1 polymer ?
#
loop_
_entity_poly.entity_id
_entity_poly.type
_entity_poly.pdbx_seq_one_letter_code
_entity_poly.pdbx_strand_id
1 'polypeptide(L)'
;MSADRRLLEAVYEALDIPYPATIGDREVYERVLGERVMHARIALAGVLNQGDNPDWSAGYLLGQLAKHPPTGYRHFGESLR
;
A
#
# COMPACT_ATOMS: atom_id res chain seq x y z
N MET A 1 -14.06 -10.65 11.55
CA MET A 1 -13.98 -9.72 10.40
C MET A 1 -14.24 -10.51 9.12
N SER A 2 -14.95 -9.98 8.12
CA SER A 2 -15.13 -10.68 6.84
C SER A 2 -13.86 -10.60 5.98
N ALA A 3 -13.69 -11.58 5.08
CA ALA A 3 -12.56 -11.63 4.14
C ALA A 3 -12.52 -10.38 3.24
N ASP A 4 -13.68 -9.94 2.74
CA ASP A 4 -13.78 -8.71 1.94
C ASP A 4 -13.33 -7.48 2.70
N ARG A 5 -13.73 -7.35 3.98
CA ARG A 5 -13.32 -6.22 4.81
C ARG A 5 -11.81 -6.23 5.05
N ARG A 6 -11.23 -7.41 5.31
CA ARG A 6 -9.77 -7.57 5.47
C ARG A 6 -9.02 -7.14 4.21
N LEU A 7 -9.52 -7.51 3.03
CA LEU A 7 -8.94 -7.07 1.76
C LEU A 7 -9.04 -5.55 1.59
N LEU A 8 -10.21 -4.95 1.89
CA LEU A 8 -10.40 -3.51 1.80
C LEU A 8 -9.49 -2.74 2.77
N GLU A 9 -9.28 -3.25 3.98
CA GLU A 9 -8.33 -2.66 4.94
C GLU A 9 -6.89 -2.74 4.43
N ALA A 10 -6.47 -3.87 3.84
CA ALA A 10 -5.14 -3.99 3.24
C ALA A 10 -4.95 -3.07 2.01
N VAL A 11 -6.00 -2.88 1.19
CA VAL A 11 -5.99 -1.93 0.08
C VAL A 11 -5.91 -0.50 0.61
N TYR A 12 -6.67 -0.17 1.66
CA TYR A 12 -6.60 1.14 2.29
C TYR A 12 -5.19 1.42 2.82
N GLU A 13 -4.58 0.46 3.52
CA GLU A 13 -3.20 0.57 4.00
C GLU A 13 -2.20 0.80 2.85
N ALA A 14 -2.37 0.13 1.71
CA ALA A 14 -1.51 0.31 0.54
C ALA A 14 -1.52 1.77 0.04
N LEU A 15 -2.67 2.44 0.12
CA LEU A 15 -2.89 3.83 -0.33
C LEU A 15 -2.59 4.88 0.75
N ASP A 16 -2.72 4.52 2.02
CA ASP A 16 -2.54 5.39 3.18
C ASP A 16 -1.05 5.56 3.49
N ILE A 17 -0.38 6.39 2.69
CA ILE A 17 1.03 6.76 2.90
C ILE A 17 1.16 8.28 3.16
N PRO A 18 2.14 8.71 3.98
CA PRO A 18 2.34 10.11 4.30
C PRO A 18 2.71 10.97 3.08
N TYR A 19 2.14 12.17 2.99
CA TYR A 19 2.45 13.12 1.92
C TYR A 19 3.88 13.67 2.04
N PRO A 20 4.65 13.81 0.94
CA PRO A 20 6.06 14.21 1.01
C PRO A 20 6.20 15.66 1.46
N ALA A 21 7.23 15.94 2.26
CA ALA A 21 7.49 17.29 2.81
C ALA A 21 8.07 18.26 1.76
N THR A 22 8.81 17.75 0.77
CA THR A 22 9.49 18.56 -0.25
C THR A 22 9.35 17.98 -1.65
N ILE A 23 9.72 18.77 -2.66
CA ILE A 23 9.82 18.29 -4.06
C ILE A 23 10.88 17.19 -4.19
N GLY A 24 11.99 17.25 -3.46
CA GLY A 24 13.02 16.19 -3.48
C GLY A 24 12.51 14.87 -2.87
N ASP A 25 11.60 14.94 -1.91
CA ASP A 25 10.96 13.76 -1.30
C ASP A 25 9.86 13.17 -2.21
N ARG A 26 9.38 13.94 -3.21
CA ARG A 26 8.30 13.54 -4.12
C ARG A 26 8.69 12.35 -4.99
N GLU A 27 9.91 12.29 -5.51
CA GLU A 27 10.34 11.16 -6.35
C GLU A 27 10.34 9.83 -5.60
N VAL A 28 10.77 9.86 -4.34
CA VAL A 28 10.77 8.67 -3.48
C VAL A 28 9.34 8.31 -3.07
N TYR A 29 8.52 9.30 -2.72
CA TYR A 29 7.08 9.12 -2.47
C TYR A 29 6.37 8.46 -3.66
N GLU A 30 6.57 8.96 -4.89
CA GLU A 30 5.92 8.44 -6.09
C GLU A 30 6.36 7.01 -6.38
N ARG A 31 7.63 6.67 -6.14
CA ARG A 31 8.14 5.30 -6.26
C ARG A 31 7.49 4.35 -5.26
N VAL A 32 7.47 4.73 -3.97
CA VAL A 32 6.86 3.92 -2.90
C VAL A 32 5.36 3.73 -3.16
N LEU A 33 4.65 4.80 -3.52
CA LEU A 33 3.23 4.72 -3.86
C LEU A 33 2.99 3.81 -5.07
N GLY A 34 3.80 3.94 -6.11
CA GLY A 34 3.70 3.13 -7.32
C GLY A 34 3.81 1.63 -7.04
N GLU A 35 4.79 1.22 -6.23
CA GLU A 35 4.98 -0.17 -5.83
C GLU A 35 3.79 -0.70 -5.00
N ARG A 36 3.34 0.07 -4.00
CA ARG A 36 2.20 -0.33 -3.15
C ARG A 36 0.89 -0.43 -3.94
N VAL A 37 0.62 0.53 -4.83
CA VAL A 37 -0.56 0.53 -5.73
C VAL A 37 -0.51 -0.64 -6.69
N MET A 38 0.66 -0.98 -7.23
CA MET A 38 0.83 -2.14 -8.11
C MET A 38 0.40 -3.43 -7.39
N HIS A 39 0.84 -3.64 -6.15
CA HIS A 39 0.44 -4.82 -5.38
C HIS A 39 -1.05 -4.83 -5.01
N ALA A 40 -1.61 -3.68 -4.64
CA ALA A 40 -3.05 -3.56 -4.39
C ALA A 40 -3.87 -3.91 -5.64
N ARG A 41 -3.44 -3.43 -6.82
CA ARG A 41 -4.06 -3.78 -8.10
C ARG A 41 -4.01 -5.28 -8.38
N ILE A 42 -2.86 -5.93 -8.14
CA ILE A 42 -2.71 -7.38 -8.34
C ILE A 42 -3.68 -8.15 -7.44
N ALA A 43 -3.75 -7.79 -6.15
CA ALA A 43 -4.67 -8.44 -5.21
C ALA A 43 -6.14 -8.28 -5.61
N LEU A 44 -6.54 -7.06 -6.01
CA LEU A 44 -7.90 -6.80 -6.51
C LEU A 44 -8.21 -7.56 -7.80
N ALA A 45 -7.26 -7.62 -8.75
CA ALA A 45 -7.45 -8.33 -10.01
C ALA A 45 -7.61 -9.84 -9.79
N GLY A 46 -6.90 -10.42 -8.82
CA GLY A 46 -7.06 -11.82 -8.41
C GLY A 46 -8.50 -12.11 -7.97
N VAL A 47 -9.04 -11.30 -7.06
CA VAL A 47 -10.41 -11.51 -6.57
C VAL A 47 -11.46 -11.22 -7.64
N LEU A 48 -11.37 -10.06 -8.30
CA LEU A 48 -12.42 -9.60 -9.21
C LEU A 48 -12.47 -10.37 -10.54
N ASN A 49 -11.32 -10.84 -11.03
CA ASN A 49 -11.23 -11.43 -12.37
C ASN A 49 -10.84 -12.92 -12.36
N GLN A 50 -10.20 -13.41 -11.29
CA GLN A 50 -9.65 -14.78 -11.23
C GLN A 50 -10.35 -15.64 -10.18
N GLY A 51 -11.20 -15.05 -9.34
CA GLY A 51 -11.96 -15.75 -8.30
C GLY A 51 -11.12 -16.12 -7.07
N ASP A 52 -10.01 -15.41 -6.84
CA ASP A 52 -9.19 -15.64 -5.65
C ASP A 52 -9.99 -15.40 -4.37
N ASN A 53 -9.64 -16.15 -3.33
CA ASN A 53 -10.19 -15.93 -2.01
C ASN A 53 -9.72 -14.56 -1.45
N PRO A 54 -10.62 -13.67 -0.99
CA PRO A 54 -10.23 -12.35 -0.51
C PRO A 54 -9.27 -12.36 0.68
N ASP A 55 -9.34 -13.35 1.57
CA ASP A 55 -8.45 -13.48 2.73
C ASP A 55 -7.02 -13.84 2.28
N TRP A 56 -6.90 -14.71 1.27
CA TRP A 56 -5.61 -15.04 0.65
C TRP A 56 -5.00 -13.83 -0.05
N SER A 57 -5.77 -13.11 -0.87
CA SER A 57 -5.30 -11.90 -1.56
C SER A 57 -4.92 -10.79 -0.56
N ALA A 58 -5.63 -10.67 0.57
CA ALA A 58 -5.24 -9.77 1.66
C ALA A 58 -3.92 -10.18 2.30
N GLY A 59 -3.71 -11.48 2.58
CA GLY A 59 -2.45 -11.99 3.12
C GLY A 59 -1.27 -11.75 2.18
N TYR A 60 -1.45 -11.98 0.88
CA TYR A 60 -0.48 -11.61 -0.15
C TYR A 60 -0.14 -10.12 -0.09
N LEU A 61 -1.17 -9.24 -0.10
CA LEU A 61 -0.96 -7.80 -0.11
C LEU A 61 -0.19 -7.32 1.12
N LEU A 62 -0.62 -7.71 2.32
CA LEU A 62 0.09 -7.38 3.57
C LEU A 62 1.55 -7.85 3.57
N GLY A 63 1.81 -9.03 3.00
CA GLY A 63 3.17 -9.55 2.84
C GLY A 63 4.03 -8.71 1.87
N GLN A 64 3.43 -8.05 0.89
CA GLN A 64 4.13 -7.09 0.03
C GLN A 64 4.29 -5.74 0.73
N LEU A 65 3.26 -5.23 1.41
CA LEU A 65 3.36 -3.95 2.14
C LEU A 65 4.46 -3.96 3.19
N ALA A 66 4.70 -5.11 3.85
CA ALA A 66 5.83 -5.30 4.75
C ALA A 66 7.22 -5.15 4.07
N LYS A 67 7.32 -5.44 2.78
CA LYS A 67 8.54 -5.29 1.97
C LYS A 67 8.69 -3.88 1.39
N HIS A 68 7.60 -3.12 1.31
CA HIS A 68 7.52 -1.78 0.75
C HIS A 68 6.97 -0.81 1.81
N PRO A 69 7.73 -0.45 2.87
CA PRO A 69 7.24 0.40 3.94
C PRO A 69 6.67 1.73 3.43
N PRO A 70 5.66 2.33 4.10
CA PRO A 70 5.02 3.57 3.67
C PRO A 70 5.92 4.81 3.87
N THR A 71 7.21 4.63 4.13
CA THR A 71 8.17 5.66 4.52
C THR A 71 9.53 5.38 3.89
N GLY A 72 10.48 6.30 4.02
CA GLY A 72 11.78 6.27 3.33
C GLY A 72 12.16 7.62 2.72
N TYR A 73 11.33 8.63 2.97
CA TYR A 73 11.47 10.02 2.58
C TYR A 73 10.90 10.90 3.70
N ARG A 74 11.25 12.20 3.71
CA ARG A 74 10.70 13.13 4.69
C ARG A 74 9.26 13.46 4.34
N HIS A 75 8.38 13.40 5.32
CA HIS A 75 6.96 13.67 5.14
C HIS A 75 6.47 14.76 6.10
N PHE A 76 5.36 15.41 5.75
CA PHE A 76 4.78 16.45 6.60
C PHE A 76 4.44 15.89 7.99
N GLY A 77 4.87 16.58 9.04
CA GLY A 77 4.67 16.17 10.44
C GLY A 77 5.88 15.50 11.09
N GLU A 78 6.90 15.11 10.31
CA GLU A 78 8.19 14.67 10.84
C GLU A 78 8.93 15.90 11.38
N SER A 79 8.98 16.05 12.71
CA SER A 79 9.76 17.13 13.33
C SER A 79 11.22 16.92 13.00
N LEU A 80 11.82 17.89 12.29
CA LEU A 80 13.28 18.02 12.16
C LEU A 80 13.87 18.08 13.58
N ARG A 81 14.38 16.96 14.07
CA ARG A 81 15.23 16.91 15.26
C ARG A 81 16.68 17.00 14.84
#